data_AF-Q9LTB6-F1
#
_entry.id   AF-Q9LTB6-F1
#
_cell.length_a   1.000
_cell.length_b   1.000
_cell.length_c   1.000
_cell.angle_alpha   90.00
_cell.angle_beta   90.00
_cell.angle_gamma   90.00
#
_symmetry.space_group_name_H-M   'P 1'
#
loop_
_entity.id
_entity.type
_entity.pdbx_description
1 polymer ?
#
loop_
_entity_poly.entity_id
_entity_poly.type
_entity_poly.pdbx_seq_one_letter_code
_entity_poly.pdbx_strand_id
1 'polypeptide(L)'
;MRLNIGGTITKLGWVLSLLEHVVSCPPYKHKIRFSLLLLFGVLHGASVGPCIKSTIDIDSSILITAFLGTAVIFFCFSAVAMLARRREYIYLGGLLSSGFSLLTWLKNSDQFASATVEIQMYLGLLLFVGCIVVNTQEIIEKAHCGDMDYAVHSLILYIGFVRVFLQILSIMWNTSADRIRRNNEET
;
A
#
# COMPACT_ATOMS: atom_id res chain seq x y z
N MET A 1 0.21 9.45 24.90
CA MET A 1 -0.43 8.38 24.09
C MET A 1 0.48 7.15 24.15
N ARG A 2 0.18 6.16 25.00
CA ARG A 2 0.98 4.92 25.07
C ARG A 2 0.69 4.13 23.79
N LEU A 3 1.68 4.03 22.90
CA LEU A 3 1.60 3.17 21.72
C LEU A 3 1.20 1.76 22.19
N ASN A 4 0.10 1.23 21.65
CA ASN A 4 -0.31 -0.17 21.83
C ASN A 4 0.66 -1.08 21.07
N ILE A 5 1.91 -1.11 21.54
CA ILE A 5 3.05 -1.81 20.94
C ILE A 5 2.71 -3.29 20.79
N GLY A 6 2.04 -3.88 21.80
CA GLY A 6 1.53 -5.26 21.72
C GLY A 6 0.58 -5.45 20.55
N GLY A 7 -0.42 -4.60 20.39
CA GLY A 7 -1.36 -4.67 19.26
C GLY A 7 -0.67 -4.53 17.89
N THR A 8 0.31 -3.63 17.76
CA THR A 8 1.06 -3.46 16.51
C THR A 8 1.96 -4.66 16.21
N ILE A 9 2.64 -5.20 17.23
CA ILE A 9 3.50 -6.40 17.09
C ILE A 9 2.65 -7.62 16.72
N THR A 10 1.52 -7.84 17.39
CA THR A 10 0.63 -8.95 17.04
C THR A 10 0.12 -8.81 15.61
N LYS A 11 -0.24 -7.58 15.18
CA LYS A 11 -0.65 -7.31 13.79
C LYS A 11 0.42 -7.68 12.77
N LEU A 12 1.67 -7.28 13.03
CA LEU A 12 2.79 -7.60 12.15
C LEU A 12 3.11 -9.10 12.17
N GLY A 13 3.08 -9.74 13.34
CA GLY A 13 3.39 -11.15 13.52
C GLY A 13 2.46 -12.08 12.74
N TRP A 14 1.15 -11.86 12.78
CA TRP A 14 0.21 -12.72 12.03
C TRP A 14 0.29 -12.47 10.51
N VAL A 15 0.52 -11.23 10.08
CA VAL A 15 0.72 -10.88 8.66
C VAL A 15 1.95 -11.58 8.11
N LEU A 16 3.09 -11.49 8.80
CA LEU A 16 4.34 -12.13 8.40
C LEU A 16 4.22 -13.64 8.38
N SER A 17 3.61 -14.23 9.40
CA SER A 17 3.40 -15.69 9.49
C SER A 17 2.53 -16.23 8.35
N LEU A 18 1.43 -15.54 7.99
CA LEU A 18 0.60 -15.96 6.86
C LEU A 18 1.31 -15.79 5.52
N LEU A 19 2.09 -14.72 5.33
CA LEU A 19 2.86 -14.49 4.11
C LEU A 19 3.94 -15.57 3.94
N GLU A 20 4.70 -15.87 4.98
CA GLU A 20 5.70 -16.94 4.97
C GLU A 20 5.05 -18.30 4.67
N HIS A 21 3.86 -18.57 5.22
CA HIS A 21 3.17 -19.83 4.98
C HIS A 21 2.63 -19.95 3.55
N VAL A 22 2.15 -18.87 2.94
CA VAL A 22 1.71 -18.84 1.53
C VAL A 22 2.90 -19.05 0.59
N VAL A 23 4.04 -18.43 0.89
CA VAL A 23 5.28 -18.55 0.11
C VAL A 23 5.90 -19.96 0.26
N SER A 24 5.87 -20.52 1.46
CA SER A 24 6.42 -21.86 1.76
C SER A 24 5.52 -23.00 1.26
N CYS A 25 4.24 -22.75 1.00
CA CYS A 25 3.34 -23.76 0.45
C CYS A 25 3.70 -24.05 -1.01
N PRO A 26 3.94 -25.33 -1.38
CA PRO A 26 4.34 -25.67 -2.73
C PRO A 26 3.21 -25.41 -3.74
N PRO A 27 3.56 -25.07 -5.00
CA PRO A 27 2.62 -24.51 -5.97
C PRO A 27 1.46 -25.45 -6.37
N TYR A 28 1.63 -26.76 -6.22
CA TYR A 28 0.60 -27.75 -6.57
C TYR A 28 -0.59 -27.81 -5.58
N LYS A 29 -0.48 -27.22 -4.38
CA LYS A 29 -1.58 -27.22 -3.37
C LYS A 29 -2.54 -26.04 -3.55
N HIS A 30 -3.14 -25.91 -4.73
CA HIS A 30 -3.95 -24.76 -5.13
C HIS A 30 -5.08 -24.40 -4.13
N LYS A 31 -5.81 -25.39 -3.60
CA LYS A 31 -6.93 -25.17 -2.67
C LYS A 31 -6.50 -24.52 -1.36
N ILE A 32 -5.38 -24.96 -0.80
CA ILE A 32 -4.85 -24.44 0.48
C ILE A 32 -4.34 -23.02 0.29
N ARG A 33 -3.61 -22.76 -0.81
CA ARG A 33 -3.10 -21.41 -1.11
C ARG A 33 -4.23 -20.42 -1.34
N PHE A 34 -5.27 -20.81 -2.08
CA PHE A 34 -6.44 -19.95 -2.28
C PHE A 34 -7.17 -19.66 -0.96
N SER A 35 -7.36 -20.66 -0.10
CA SER A 35 -7.95 -20.47 1.23
C SER A 35 -7.11 -19.51 2.10
N LEU A 36 -5.78 -19.67 2.10
CA LEU A 36 -4.87 -18.77 2.81
C LEU A 36 -4.92 -17.33 2.27
N LEU A 37 -5.02 -17.15 0.95
CA LEU A 37 -5.18 -15.83 0.33
C LEU A 37 -6.49 -15.15 0.74
N LEU A 38 -7.60 -15.90 0.75
CA LEU A 38 -8.90 -15.38 1.22
C LEU A 38 -8.85 -15.01 2.70
N LEU A 39 -8.27 -15.88 3.54
CA LEU A 39 -8.09 -15.61 4.96
C LEU A 39 -7.23 -14.36 5.18
N PHE A 40 -6.13 -14.23 4.44
CA PHE A 40 -5.29 -13.03 4.45
C PHE A 40 -6.09 -11.79 4.06
N GLY A 41 -6.88 -11.86 2.98
CA GLY A 41 -7.73 -10.76 2.52
C GLY A 41 -8.71 -10.30 3.60
N VAL A 42 -9.41 -11.24 4.24
CA VAL A 42 -10.37 -10.95 5.32
C VAL A 42 -9.68 -10.32 6.52
N LEU A 43 -8.58 -10.90 7.00
CA LEU A 43 -7.86 -10.38 8.17
C LEU A 43 -7.20 -9.02 7.88
N HIS A 44 -6.67 -8.83 6.67
CA HIS A 44 -6.10 -7.57 6.24
C HIS A 44 -7.17 -6.48 6.19
N GLY A 45 -8.33 -6.80 5.60
CA GLY A 45 -9.51 -5.91 5.59
C GLY A 45 -9.97 -5.55 7.01
N ALA A 46 -10.05 -6.53 7.92
CA ALA A 46 -10.40 -6.28 9.32
C ALA A 46 -9.39 -5.36 10.04
N SER A 47 -8.10 -5.48 9.73
CA SER A 47 -7.05 -4.62 10.29
C SER A 47 -7.12 -3.18 9.76
N VAL A 48 -7.52 -3.02 8.50
CA VAL A 48 -7.64 -1.71 7.82
C VAL A 48 -8.98 -1.02 8.12
N GLY A 49 -10.02 -1.77 8.47
CA GLY A 49 -11.36 -1.28 8.76
C GLY A 49 -11.44 -0.08 9.72
N PRO A 50 -10.70 -0.03 10.84
CA PRO A 50 -10.66 1.13 11.71
C PRO A 50 -10.19 2.42 11.02
N CYS A 51 -9.19 2.34 10.13
CA CYS A 51 -8.71 3.51 9.39
C CYS A 51 -9.77 4.04 8.41
N ILE A 52 -10.49 3.13 7.76
CA ILE A 52 -11.60 3.48 6.87
C ILE A 52 -12.74 4.12 7.67
N LYS A 53 -13.10 3.54 8.82
CA LYS A 53 -14.17 4.05 9.68
C LYS A 53 -13.92 5.48 10.11
N SER A 54 -12.70 5.79 10.58
CA SER A 54 -12.33 7.15 10.92
C SER A 54 -12.59 8.11 9.76
N THR A 55 -12.27 7.72 8.53
CA THR A 55 -12.48 8.56 7.33
C THR A 55 -13.96 8.79 7.00
N ILE A 56 -14.79 7.75 7.13
CA ILE A 56 -16.23 7.83 6.90
C ILE A 56 -16.91 8.80 7.88
N ASP A 57 -16.43 8.85 9.12
CA ASP A 57 -16.97 9.73 10.17
C ASP A 57 -16.82 11.23 9.82
N ILE A 58 -15.88 11.61 8.95
CA ILE A 58 -15.79 12.98 8.39
C ILE A 58 -16.68 13.14 7.16
N ASP A 59 -16.45 12.33 6.13
CA ASP A 59 -17.24 12.38 4.89
C ASP A 59 -17.16 11.03 4.18
N SER A 60 -18.33 10.45 3.91
CA SER A 60 -18.46 9.18 3.20
C SER A 60 -18.03 9.25 1.73
N SER A 61 -18.05 10.44 1.13
CA SER A 61 -17.67 10.67 -0.27
C SER A 61 -16.18 10.40 -0.51
N ILE A 62 -15.34 10.71 0.49
CA ILE A 62 -13.89 10.53 0.45
C ILE A 62 -13.51 9.09 0.14
N LEU A 63 -14.26 8.13 0.70
CA LEU A 63 -14.00 6.71 0.50
C LEU A 63 -14.13 6.31 -0.97
N ILE A 64 -15.23 6.74 -1.61
CA ILE A 64 -15.53 6.40 -3.00
C ILE A 64 -14.50 7.04 -3.94
N THR A 65 -14.17 8.31 -3.72
CA THR A 65 -13.17 9.01 -4.52
C THR A 65 -11.77 8.43 -4.36
N ALA A 66 -11.36 8.05 -3.14
CA ALA A 66 -10.07 7.41 -2.89
C ALA A 66 -9.98 6.04 -3.57
N PHE A 67 -11.05 5.24 -3.51
CA PHE A 67 -11.12 3.95 -4.18
C PHE A 67 -11.02 4.09 -5.70
N LEU A 68 -11.83 4.98 -6.30
CA LEU A 68 -11.83 5.19 -7.74
C LEU A 68 -10.50 5.76 -8.24
N GLY A 69 -9.92 6.72 -7.52
CA GLY A 69 -8.59 7.26 -7.82
C GLY A 69 -7.51 6.18 -7.78
N THR A 70 -7.55 5.29 -6.78
CA THR A 70 -6.63 4.16 -6.70
C THR A 70 -6.79 3.20 -7.87
N ALA A 71 -8.03 2.88 -8.25
CA ALA A 71 -8.30 2.02 -9.40
C ALA A 71 -7.69 2.59 -10.68
N VAL A 72 -7.95 3.88 -10.97
CA VAL A 72 -7.40 4.55 -12.16
C VAL A 72 -5.87 4.53 -12.17
N ILE A 73 -5.24 4.90 -11.05
CA ILE A 73 -3.77 4.86 -10.91
C ILE A 73 -3.25 3.45 -11.12
N PHE A 74 -3.80 2.47 -10.41
CA PHE A 74 -3.35 1.08 -10.47
C PHE A 74 -3.44 0.52 -11.89
N PHE A 75 -4.58 0.67 -12.58
CA PHE A 75 -4.74 0.17 -13.94
C PHE A 75 -3.85 0.91 -14.94
N CYS A 76 -3.76 2.24 -14.84
CA CYS A 76 -2.94 3.04 -15.74
C CYS A 76 -1.45 2.68 -15.63
N PHE A 77 -0.89 2.69 -14.41
CA PHE A 77 0.52 2.37 -14.20
C PHE A 77 0.85 0.90 -14.43
N SER A 78 -0.09 -0.03 -14.15
CA SER A 78 0.11 -1.44 -14.51
C SER A 78 0.12 -1.64 -16.02
N ALA A 79 -0.77 -0.97 -16.76
CA ALA A 79 -0.77 -1.03 -18.23
C ALA A 79 0.50 -0.43 -18.83
N VAL A 80 0.96 0.72 -18.31
CA VAL A 80 2.23 1.33 -18.73
C VAL A 80 3.40 0.40 -18.43
N ALA A 81 3.43 -0.22 -17.25
CA ALA A 81 4.45 -1.21 -16.91
C ALA A 81 4.44 -2.35 -17.96
N MET A 82 3.29 -2.95 -18.25
CA MET A 82 3.20 -4.03 -19.25
C MET A 82 3.77 -3.67 -20.63
N LEU A 83 3.73 -2.39 -21.01
CA LEU A 83 4.27 -1.89 -22.28
C LEU A 83 5.74 -1.45 -22.21
N ALA A 84 6.29 -1.23 -21.01
CA ALA A 84 7.64 -0.72 -20.80
C ALA A 84 8.73 -1.78 -21.07
N ARG A 85 9.96 -1.30 -21.38
CA ARG A 85 11.09 -2.17 -21.74
C ARG A 85 11.83 -2.68 -20.48
N ARG A 86 11.96 -4.00 -20.37
CA ARG A 86 12.30 -4.80 -19.16
C ARG A 86 13.58 -4.48 -18.35
N ARG A 87 14.58 -3.77 -18.88
CA ARG A 87 15.95 -3.82 -18.32
C ARG A 87 16.26 -2.91 -17.13
N GLU A 88 15.32 -2.10 -16.65
CA GLU A 88 15.59 -1.05 -15.65
C GLU A 88 15.16 -1.39 -14.21
N TYR A 89 14.72 -2.63 -13.95
CA TYR A 89 14.14 -3.04 -12.65
C TYR A 89 15.09 -2.92 -11.45
N ILE A 90 16.39 -3.20 -11.64
CA ILE A 90 17.40 -3.13 -10.56
C ILE A 90 17.58 -1.69 -10.09
N TYR A 91 17.66 -0.75 -11.03
CA TYR A 91 17.82 0.67 -10.73
C TYR A 91 16.57 1.23 -10.05
N LEU A 92 15.39 0.83 -10.52
CA LEU A 92 14.12 1.28 -9.96
C LEU A 92 13.87 0.72 -8.55
N GLY A 93 14.22 -0.55 -8.31
CA GLY A 93 14.17 -1.16 -6.97
C GLY A 93 15.11 -0.48 -5.97
N GLY A 94 16.34 -0.15 -6.41
CA GLY A 94 17.29 0.62 -5.60
C GLY A 94 16.79 2.02 -5.25
N LEU A 95 16.21 2.72 -6.23
CA LEU A 95 15.60 4.04 -6.05
C LEU A 95 14.40 4.01 -5.08
N LEU A 96 13.55 2.98 -5.18
CA LEU A 96 12.42 2.83 -4.26
C LEU A 96 12.89 2.54 -2.83
N SER A 97 13.88 1.66 -2.66
CA SER A 97 14.43 1.33 -1.34
C SER A 97 15.07 2.54 -0.66
N SER A 98 15.85 3.33 -1.39
CA SER A 98 16.40 4.59 -0.86
C SER A 98 15.31 5.62 -0.57
N GLY A 99 14.29 5.71 -1.42
CA GLY A 99 13.11 6.54 -1.20
C GLY A 99 12.33 6.18 0.08
N PHE A 100 12.12 4.89 0.35
CA PHE A 100 11.51 4.44 1.62
C PHE A 100 12.37 4.80 2.82
N SER A 101 13.69 4.65 2.70
CA SER A 101 14.66 4.98 3.76
C SER A 101 14.68 6.48 4.05
N LEU A 102 14.57 7.31 3.02
CA LEU A 102 14.42 8.75 3.16
C LEU A 102 13.09 9.10 3.81
N LEU A 103 11.98 8.49 3.37
CA LEU A 103 10.65 8.77 3.91
C LEU A 103 10.56 8.39 5.41
N THR A 104 11.15 7.27 5.82
CA THR A 104 11.21 6.89 7.24
C THR A 104 12.07 7.85 8.04
N TRP A 105 13.21 8.29 7.52
CA TRP A 105 14.03 9.29 8.18
C TRP A 105 13.29 10.62 8.35
N LEU A 106 12.63 11.12 7.30
CA LEU A 106 11.84 12.35 7.33
C LEU A 106 10.68 12.28 8.35
N LYS A 107 10.01 11.13 8.46
CA LYS A 107 8.90 10.94 9.42
C LYS A 107 9.36 10.92 10.89
N ASN A 108 10.58 10.48 11.15
CA ASN A 108 11.14 10.38 12.50
C ASN A 108 11.98 11.60 12.89
N SER A 109 12.17 12.56 11.98
CA SER A 109 12.95 13.77 12.24
C SER A 109 12.04 14.86 12.81
N ASP A 110 12.31 15.27 14.05
CA ASP A 110 11.57 16.35 14.73
C ASP A 110 11.65 17.69 13.98
N GLN A 111 12.75 17.94 13.26
CA GLN A 111 12.97 19.17 12.49
C GLN A 111 12.03 19.31 11.28
N PHE A 112 11.54 18.19 10.74
CA PHE A 112 10.69 18.18 9.55
C PHE A 112 9.23 17.80 9.85
N ALA A 113 8.89 17.61 11.12
CA ALA A 113 7.59 17.09 11.55
C ALA A 113 6.40 18.04 11.28
N SER A 114 6.61 19.36 11.24
CA SER A 114 5.52 20.35 11.11
C SER A 114 5.33 20.92 9.70
N ALA A 115 6.41 21.20 8.97
CA ALA A 115 6.34 21.88 7.66
C ALA A 115 6.21 20.93 6.44
N THR A 116 6.16 19.61 6.66
CA THR A 116 6.45 18.62 5.58
C THR A 116 5.46 17.46 5.51
N VAL A 117 4.39 17.45 6.31
CA VAL A 117 3.43 16.31 6.36
C VAL A 117 2.80 16.06 5.00
N GLU A 118 2.37 17.11 4.31
CA GLU A 118 1.79 17.03 2.96
C GLU A 118 2.80 16.46 1.95
N ILE A 119 4.03 16.97 1.95
CA ILE A 119 5.12 16.48 1.10
C ILE A 119 5.41 15.00 1.38
N GLN A 120 5.46 14.58 2.64
CA GLN A 120 5.67 13.18 3.03
C GLN A 120 4.53 12.29 2.53
N MET A 121 3.28 12.77 2.55
CA MET A 121 2.14 12.01 2.05
C MET A 121 2.19 11.84 0.53
N TYR A 122 2.48 12.89 -0.24
CA TYR A 122 2.62 12.79 -1.69
C TYR A 122 3.87 12.01 -2.12
N LEU A 123 4.98 12.14 -1.40
CA LEU A 123 6.18 11.33 -1.63
C LEU A 123 5.89 9.84 -1.35
N GLY A 124 5.15 9.53 -0.29
CA GLY A 124 4.69 8.17 -0.01
C GLY A 124 3.79 7.62 -1.13
N LEU A 125 2.89 8.44 -1.68
CA LEU A 125 2.06 8.06 -2.82
C LEU A 125 2.92 7.72 -4.04
N LEU A 126 3.90 8.57 -4.35
CA LEU A 126 4.85 8.35 -5.46
C LEU A 126 5.60 7.02 -5.32
N LEU A 127 6.10 6.73 -4.10
CA LEU A 127 6.81 5.46 -3.84
C LEU A 127 5.90 4.25 -4.00
N PHE A 128 4.66 4.30 -3.49
CA PHE A 128 3.72 3.18 -3.64
C PHE A 128 3.29 2.96 -5.09
N VAL A 129 3.09 4.04 -5.86
CA VAL A 129 2.84 3.93 -7.31
C VAL A 129 4.04 3.31 -8.03
N GLY A 130 5.26 3.73 -7.69
CA GLY A 130 6.48 3.13 -8.22
C GLY A 130 6.60 1.64 -7.87
N CYS A 131 6.19 1.22 -6.67
CA CYS A 131 6.10 -0.20 -6.32
C CYS A 131 5.14 -0.97 -7.21
N ILE A 132 3.99 -0.41 -7.61
CA ILE A 132 3.06 -1.09 -8.54
C ILE A 132 3.77 -1.37 -9.87
N VAL A 133 4.51 -0.40 -10.39
CA VAL A 133 5.27 -0.55 -11.64
C VAL A 133 6.33 -1.64 -11.49
N VAL A 134 7.16 -1.59 -10.45
CA VAL A 134 8.20 -2.59 -10.20
C VAL A 134 7.61 -3.99 -10.00
N ASN A 135 6.58 -4.12 -9.18
CA ASN A 135 5.92 -5.39 -8.92
C ASN A 135 5.32 -5.99 -10.21
N THR A 136 4.67 -5.17 -11.04
CA THR A 136 4.09 -5.62 -12.31
C THR A 136 5.17 -6.11 -13.26
N GLN A 137 6.29 -5.38 -13.36
CA GLN A 137 7.44 -5.81 -14.16
C GLN A 137 8.07 -7.11 -13.66
N GLU A 138 8.26 -7.24 -12.35
CA GLU A 138 8.84 -8.43 -11.73
C GLU A 138 7.96 -9.67 -11.96
N ILE A 139 6.64 -9.52 -11.82
CA ILE A 139 5.65 -10.58 -12.10
C ILE A 139 5.75 -11.02 -13.57
N ILE A 140 5.83 -10.07 -14.51
CA ILE A 140 5.96 -10.37 -15.94
C ILE A 140 7.28 -11.10 -16.20
N GLU A 141 8.39 -10.64 -15.62
CA GLU A 141 9.69 -11.28 -15.82
C GLU A 141 9.72 -12.71 -15.26
N LYS A 142 9.20 -12.91 -14.05
CA LYS A 142 9.03 -14.24 -13.44
C LYS A 142 8.21 -15.18 -14.33
N ALA A 143 7.10 -14.69 -14.88
CA ALA A 143 6.28 -15.46 -15.82
C ALA A 143 7.04 -15.88 -17.09
N HIS A 144 7.94 -15.02 -17.61
CA HIS A 144 8.78 -15.38 -18.77
C HIS A 144 9.87 -16.40 -18.42
N CYS A 145 10.37 -16.38 -17.18
CA CYS A 145 11.28 -17.38 -16.66
C CYS A 145 10.59 -18.71 -16.28
N GLY A 146 9.27 -18.82 -16.51
CA GLY A 146 8.48 -20.03 -16.24
C GLY A 146 7.86 -20.10 -14.84
N ASP A 147 7.99 -19.05 -14.01
CA ASP A 147 7.31 -18.95 -12.73
C ASP A 147 5.87 -18.45 -12.92
N MET A 148 4.93 -19.38 -12.88
CA MET A 148 3.50 -19.14 -13.07
C MET A 148 2.73 -19.13 -11.74
N ASP A 149 3.36 -18.72 -10.63
CA ASP A 149 2.72 -18.63 -9.32
C ASP A 149 1.72 -17.45 -9.21
N TYR A 150 0.56 -17.64 -9.85
CA TYR A 150 -0.52 -16.65 -9.86
C TYR A 150 -1.04 -16.31 -8.45
N ALA A 151 -0.90 -17.20 -7.47
CA ALA A 151 -1.36 -16.96 -6.11
C ALA A 151 -0.49 -15.88 -5.44
N VAL A 152 0.83 -16.03 -5.50
CA VAL A 152 1.79 -15.06 -4.95
C VAL A 152 1.76 -13.76 -5.77
N HIS A 153 1.69 -13.84 -7.09
CA HIS A 153 1.60 -12.66 -7.96
C HIS A 153 0.35 -11.81 -7.67
N SER A 154 -0.81 -12.46 -7.48
CA SER A 154 -2.05 -11.76 -7.10
C SER A 154 -1.96 -11.08 -5.74
N LEU A 155 -1.30 -11.73 -4.77
CA LEU A 155 -1.12 -11.20 -3.43
C LEU A 155 -0.25 -9.93 -3.41
N ILE A 156 0.84 -9.94 -4.18
CA ILE A 156 1.73 -8.78 -4.33
C ILE A 156 0.96 -7.58 -4.90
N LEU A 157 0.17 -7.80 -5.95
CA LEU A 157 -0.66 -6.75 -6.56
C LEU A 157 -1.74 -6.25 -5.61
N TYR A 158 -2.42 -7.14 -4.88
CA TYR A 158 -3.40 -6.79 -3.85
C TYR A 158 -2.80 -5.87 -2.78
N ILE A 159 -1.65 -6.25 -2.22
CA ILE A 159 -0.97 -5.45 -1.19
C ILE A 159 -0.59 -4.07 -1.76
N GLY A 160 -0.08 -4.02 -2.99
CA GLY A 160 0.23 -2.76 -3.68
C GLY A 160 -1.00 -1.86 -3.83
N PHE A 161 -2.13 -2.43 -4.27
CA PHE A 161 -3.40 -1.73 -4.41
C PHE A 161 -3.88 -1.14 -3.08
N VAL A 162 -3.95 -1.94 -2.00
CA VAL A 162 -4.43 -1.45 -0.71
C VAL A 162 -3.49 -0.38 -0.13
N ARG A 163 -2.18 -0.48 -0.34
CA ARG A 163 -1.22 0.56 0.09
C ARG A 163 -1.48 1.91 -0.56
N VAL A 164 -1.68 1.94 -1.88
CA VAL A 164 -2.02 3.19 -2.58
C VAL A 164 -3.37 3.73 -2.11
N PHE A 165 -4.37 2.84 -1.96
CA PHE A 165 -5.68 3.23 -1.45
C PHE A 165 -5.62 3.93 -0.10
N LEU A 166 -4.93 3.34 0.88
CA LEU A 166 -4.80 3.94 2.20
C LEU A 166 -4.00 5.24 2.19
N GLN A 167 -3.02 5.36 1.28
CA GLN A 167 -2.27 6.59 1.13
C GLN A 167 -3.12 7.73 0.58
N ILE A 168 -3.93 7.47 -0.45
CA ILE A 168 -4.88 8.46 -1.00
C ILE A 168 -5.93 8.81 0.05
N LEU A 169 -6.46 7.82 0.77
CA LEU A 169 -7.40 8.04 1.86
C LEU A 169 -6.82 8.97 2.93
N SER A 170 -5.56 8.73 3.32
CA SER A 170 -4.85 9.59 4.28
C SER A 170 -4.63 11.01 3.79
N ILE A 171 -4.34 11.21 2.50
CA ILE A 171 -4.20 12.55 1.90
C ILE A 171 -5.54 13.28 1.98
N MET A 172 -6.61 12.65 1.49
CA MET A 172 -7.95 13.26 1.47
C MET A 172 -8.48 13.55 2.87
N TRP A 173 -8.21 12.66 3.83
CA TRP A 173 -8.51 12.88 5.24
C TRP A 173 -7.85 14.16 5.77
N ASN A 174 -6.53 14.30 5.56
CA ASN A 174 -5.77 15.45 6.03
C ASN A 174 -6.30 16.75 5.41
N THR A 175 -6.52 16.77 4.10
CA THR A 175 -7.09 17.92 3.39
C THR A 175 -8.47 18.33 3.91
N SER A 176 -9.31 17.35 4.27
CA SER A 176 -10.66 17.60 4.78
C SER A 176 -10.64 18.11 6.22
N ALA A 177 -9.79 17.53 7.07
CA ALA A 177 -9.58 17.99 8.45
C ALA A 177 -9.05 19.44 8.50
N ASP A 178 -8.08 19.77 7.64
CA ASP A 178 -7.53 21.13 7.55
C ASP A 178 -8.57 22.16 7.10
N ARG A 179 -9.49 21.76 6.21
CA ARG A 179 -10.61 22.62 5.77
C ARG A 179 -11.57 22.93 6.91
N ILE A 180 -11.97 21.91 7.68
CA ILE A 180 -12.88 22.08 8.83
C ILE A 180 -12.26 23.01 9.88
N ARG A 181 -10.96 22.82 10.16
CA ARG A 181 -10.25 23.66 11.13
C ARG A 181 -10.26 25.14 10.73
N ARG A 182 -9.97 25.46 9.47
CA ARG A 182 -10.00 26.85 8.97
C ARG A 182 -11.39 27.47 9.09
N ASN A 183 -12.44 26.73 8.73
CA ASN A 183 -13.81 27.23 8.83
C ASN A 183 -14.23 27.56 10.27
N ASN A 184 -13.73 26.82 11.26
CA ASN A 184 -14.02 27.07 12.68
C ASN A 184 -13.23 28.26 13.26
N GLU A 185 -12.14 28.68 12.62
CA GLU A 185 -11.36 29.86 13.03
C GLU A 185 -11.96 31.17 12.47
N GLU A 186 -12.86 31.08 11.48
CA GLU A 186 -13.54 32.22 10.84
C GLU A 186 -14.94 32.54 11.44
N THR A 187 -15.47 31.69 12.33
CA THR A 187 -16.76 31.85 13.03
C THR A 187 -16.59 32.20 14.50
#